data_AF-I3E6C1-F1
#
_entry.id   AF-I3E6C1-F1
#
_cell.length_a   1.000
_cell.length_b   1.000
_cell.length_c   1.000
_cell.angle_alpha   90.00
_cell.angle_beta   90.00
_cell.angle_gamma   90.00
#
_symmetry.space_group_name_H-M   'P 1'
#
loop_
_entity.id
_entity.type
_entity.pdbx_description
1 polymer ?
#
loop_
_entity_poly.entity_id
_entity_poly.type
_entity_poly.pdbx_seq_one_letter_code
_entity_poly.pdbx_strand_id
1 'polypeptide(L)'
;MLLFISTIMIVSYTIYFCIHAGAKKQFVSPVSGRCISMSLGMVSSTTIGLILALLLRGELAYSTVLSIIVSFIAAYFIGNIFGLSGIIEAMAASFMGGMMGAMLGDMMQENREAFMIIAMDIIYLVTVISLMLMLNKEAVKENQVLKKARIAPLFLLSVVSLLVIGIAATFEGSAQDVNENPKSSHEHHH
;
A
#
# COMPACT_ATOMS: atom_id res chain seq x y z
N MET A 1 0.38 15.13 -7.35
CA MET A 1 -0.88 14.38 -7.68
C MET A 1 -0.77 12.89 -7.39
N LEU A 2 0.45 12.36 -7.37
CA LEU A 2 0.77 10.96 -7.17
C LEU A 2 0.25 10.34 -5.85
N LEU A 3 0.25 11.10 -4.75
CA LEU A 3 -0.31 10.66 -3.45
C LEU A 3 -1.79 10.25 -3.52
N PHE A 4 -2.62 11.02 -4.22
CA PHE A 4 -4.05 10.72 -4.36
C PHE A 4 -4.27 9.45 -5.18
N ILE A 5 -3.50 9.26 -6.25
CA ILE A 5 -3.56 8.06 -7.10
C ILE A 5 -3.16 6.83 -6.29
N SER A 6 -2.04 6.89 -5.56
CA SER A 6 -1.56 5.82 -4.68
C SER A 6 -2.61 5.47 -3.62
N THR A 7 -3.21 6.47 -2.96
CA THR A 7 -4.26 6.26 -1.94
C THR A 7 -5.47 5.53 -2.51
N ILE A 8 -5.99 5.97 -3.66
CA ILE A 8 -7.13 5.33 -4.33
C ILE A 8 -6.78 3.90 -4.73
N MET A 9 -5.57 3.68 -5.26
CA MET A 9 -5.08 2.35 -5.59
C MET A 9 -5.12 1.45 -4.35
N ILE A 10 -4.46 1.83 -3.26
CA ILE A 10 -4.37 1.03 -2.02
C ILE A 10 -5.76 0.68 -1.48
N VAL A 11 -6.66 1.67 -1.42
CA VAL A 11 -8.03 1.46 -0.93
C VAL A 11 -8.77 0.46 -1.82
N SER A 12 -8.72 0.65 -3.15
CA SER A 12 -9.41 -0.24 -4.10
C SER A 12 -8.92 -1.68 -4.05
N TYR A 13 -7.60 -1.90 -3.99
CA TYR A 13 -7.00 -3.23 -3.90
C TYR A 13 -7.27 -3.89 -2.54
N THR A 14 -7.22 -3.13 -1.44
CA THR A 14 -7.56 -3.64 -0.11
C THR A 14 -9.02 -4.10 -0.07
N ILE A 15 -9.96 -3.29 -0.56
CA ILE A 15 -11.38 -3.65 -0.60
C ILE A 15 -11.60 -4.89 -1.47
N TYR A 16 -10.99 -4.92 -2.66
CA TYR A 16 -11.08 -6.07 -3.57
C TYR A 16 -10.55 -7.35 -2.90
N PHE A 17 -9.41 -7.26 -2.23
CA PHE A 17 -8.84 -8.38 -1.47
C PHE A 17 -9.78 -8.83 -0.37
N CYS A 18 -10.30 -7.91 0.46
CA CYS A 18 -11.20 -8.22 1.56
C CYS A 18 -12.48 -8.93 1.09
N ILE A 19 -13.09 -8.48 -0.01
CA ILE A 19 -14.26 -9.14 -0.59
C ILE A 19 -13.91 -10.56 -1.05
N HIS A 20 -12.77 -10.74 -1.73
CA HIS A 20 -12.36 -12.06 -2.23
C HIS A 20 -11.96 -13.03 -1.11
N ALA A 21 -11.25 -12.54 -0.09
CA ALA A 21 -10.88 -13.28 1.10
C ALA A 21 -12.12 -13.68 1.91
N GLY A 22 -13.08 -12.77 2.08
CA GLY A 22 -14.35 -13.05 2.76
C GLY A 22 -15.15 -14.17 2.10
N ALA A 23 -15.19 -14.21 0.77
CA ALA A 23 -15.87 -15.28 0.02
C ALA A 23 -15.20 -16.66 0.18
N LYS A 24 -13.90 -16.69 0.50
CA LYS A 24 -13.09 -17.92 0.60
C LYS A 24 -12.69 -18.29 2.02
N LYS A 25 -13.07 -17.50 3.03
CA LYS A 25 -12.60 -17.64 4.42
C LYS A 25 -12.79 -19.03 5.01
N GLN A 26 -13.82 -19.76 4.57
CA GLN A 26 -14.14 -21.10 5.06
C GLN A 26 -13.12 -22.17 4.64
N PHE A 27 -12.32 -21.89 3.60
CA PHE A 27 -11.32 -22.82 3.05
C PHE A 27 -9.87 -22.45 3.43
N VAL A 28 -9.72 -21.56 4.40
CA VAL A 28 -8.41 -21.01 4.80
C VAL A 28 -8.05 -21.60 6.16
N SER A 29 -6.86 -22.18 6.27
CA SER A 29 -6.42 -22.70 7.55
C SER A 29 -6.23 -21.54 8.55
N PRO A 30 -6.44 -21.78 9.86
CA PRO A 30 -6.26 -20.73 10.88
C PRO A 30 -4.87 -20.10 10.88
N VAL A 31 -3.83 -20.86 10.53
CA VAL A 31 -2.44 -20.38 10.45
C VAL A 31 -2.25 -19.44 9.25
N SER A 32 -2.73 -19.85 8.07
CA SER A 32 -2.68 -19.01 6.87
C SER A 32 -3.51 -17.75 7.02
N GLY A 33 -4.68 -17.83 7.65
CA GLY A 33 -5.54 -16.67 7.92
C GLY A 33 -4.84 -15.60 8.75
N ARG A 34 -4.12 -16.01 9.81
CA ARG A 34 -3.29 -15.10 10.63
C ARG A 34 -2.14 -14.48 9.84
N CYS A 35 -1.46 -15.28 9.03
CA CYS A 35 -0.36 -14.78 8.19
C CYS A 35 -0.86 -13.76 7.15
N ILE A 36 -2.02 -14.01 6.54
CA ILE A 36 -2.65 -13.10 5.58
C ILE A 36 -3.06 -11.79 6.27
N SER A 37 -3.73 -11.86 7.43
CA SER A 37 -4.16 -10.67 8.16
C SER A 37 -2.98 -9.82 8.63
N MET A 38 -1.91 -10.45 9.12
CA MET A 38 -0.67 -9.78 9.52
C MET A 38 -0.02 -9.08 8.32
N SER A 39 0.19 -9.81 7.22
CA SER A 39 0.90 -9.30 6.04
C SER A 39 0.15 -8.14 5.39
N LEU A 40 -1.18 -8.27 5.24
CA LEU A 40 -2.01 -7.22 4.67
C LEU A 40 -2.10 -6.00 5.60
N GLY A 41 -2.24 -6.22 6.91
CA GLY A 41 -2.22 -5.16 7.92
C GLY A 41 -0.91 -4.39 7.92
N MET A 42 0.22 -5.08 7.86
CA MET A 42 1.55 -4.45 7.82
C MET A 42 1.73 -3.58 6.57
N VAL A 43 1.54 -4.13 5.37
CA VAL A 43 1.81 -3.38 4.14
C VAL A 43 0.83 -2.22 3.93
N SER A 44 -0.44 -2.39 4.32
CA SER A 44 -1.43 -1.31 4.26
C SER A 44 -1.12 -0.19 5.25
N SER A 45 -0.85 -0.52 6.51
CA SER A 45 -0.51 0.46 7.56
C SER A 45 0.80 1.20 7.31
N THR A 46 1.83 0.52 6.79
CA THR A 46 3.08 1.19 6.39
C THR A 46 2.85 2.21 5.28
N THR A 47 2.00 1.88 4.31
CA THR A 47 1.72 2.80 3.21
C THR A 47 0.82 3.96 3.67
N ILE A 48 -0.18 3.68 4.52
CA ILE A 48 -0.99 4.71 5.19
C ILE A 48 -0.07 5.66 5.99
N GLY A 49 0.84 5.10 6.79
CA GLY A 49 1.79 5.89 7.59
C GLY A 49 2.71 6.77 6.74
N LEU A 50 3.20 6.25 5.61
CA LEU A 50 3.98 7.03 4.65
C LEU A 50 3.17 8.20 4.09
N ILE A 51 1.94 7.96 3.64
CA ILE A 51 1.07 8.99 3.08
C ILE A 51 0.81 10.09 4.12
N LEU A 52 0.48 9.72 5.35
CA LEU A 52 0.22 10.67 6.44
C LEU A 52 1.46 11.49 6.82
N ALA A 53 2.65 10.90 6.84
CA ALA A 53 3.88 11.65 7.09
C ALA A 53 4.20 12.65 5.98
N LEU A 54 3.91 12.30 4.72
CA LEU A 54 4.07 13.23 3.61
C LEU A 54 3.03 14.38 3.64
N LEU A 55 1.84 14.16 4.24
CA LEU A 55 0.84 15.21 4.45
C LEU A 55 1.17 16.13 5.64
N LEU A 56 1.75 15.59 6.71
CA LEU A 56 2.09 16.31 7.95
C LEU A 56 3.62 16.43 8.13
N ARG A 57 4.32 17.01 7.15
CA ARG A 57 5.78 17.15 7.24
C ARG A 57 6.22 17.97 8.45
N GLY A 58 7.30 17.52 9.08
CA GLY A 58 7.94 18.21 10.21
C GLY A 58 7.33 17.89 11.57
N GLU A 59 6.23 17.13 11.63
CA GLU A 59 5.52 16.77 12.86
C GLU A 59 5.43 15.25 13.02
N LEU A 60 6.58 14.58 13.17
CA LEU A 60 6.70 13.11 13.29
C LEU A 60 5.76 12.51 14.34
N ALA A 61 5.65 13.16 15.51
CA ALA A 61 4.81 12.66 16.60
C ALA A 61 3.32 12.65 16.20
N TYR A 62 2.83 13.73 15.61
CA TYR A 62 1.43 13.82 15.16
C TYR A 62 1.16 12.86 14.01
N SER A 63 2.05 12.79 13.03
CA SER A 63 1.93 11.84 11.92
C SER A 63 1.88 10.41 12.41
N THR A 64 2.74 10.03 13.34
CA THR A 64 2.80 8.66 13.89
C THR A 64 1.52 8.28 14.62
N VAL A 65 1.04 9.13 15.54
CA VAL A 65 -0.18 8.86 16.31
C VAL A 65 -1.38 8.75 15.38
N LEU A 66 -1.51 9.68 14.42
CA LEU A 66 -2.61 9.67 13.46
C LEU A 66 -2.55 8.43 12.56
N SER A 67 -1.35 8.05 12.11
CA SER A 67 -1.11 6.85 11.31
C SER A 67 -1.52 5.58 12.02
N ILE A 68 -1.20 5.44 13.32
CA ILE A 68 -1.61 4.28 14.12
C ILE A 68 -3.14 4.21 14.22
N ILE A 69 -3.80 5.32 14.55
CA ILE A 69 -5.26 5.37 14.71
C ILE A 69 -5.98 5.00 13.42
N VAL A 70 -5.59 5.61 12.29
CA VAL A 70 -6.18 5.34 10.98
C VAL A 70 -5.90 3.90 10.56
N SER A 71 -4.68 3.42 10.77
CA SER A 71 -4.30 2.05 10.44
C SER A 71 -5.04 1.01 11.28
N PHE A 72 -5.34 1.29 12.55
CA PHE A 72 -6.11 0.39 13.42
C PHE A 72 -7.53 0.16 12.91
N ILE A 73 -8.17 1.20 12.38
CA ILE A 73 -9.51 1.09 11.79
C ILE A 73 -9.44 0.14 10.59
N ALA A 74 -8.47 0.34 9.69
CA ALA A 74 -8.27 -0.54 8.54
C ALA A 74 -7.95 -1.99 8.97
N ALA A 75 -7.07 -2.15 9.96
CA ALA A 75 -6.65 -3.43 10.52
C ALA A 75 -7.82 -4.24 11.07
N TYR A 76 -8.75 -3.57 11.76
CA TYR A 76 -9.93 -4.23 12.31
C TYR A 76 -10.78 -4.86 11.20
N PHE A 77 -11.06 -4.12 10.11
CA PHE A 77 -11.83 -4.65 8.98
C PHE A 77 -11.11 -5.82 8.28
N ILE A 78 -9.80 -5.71 8.10
CA ILE A 78 -8.96 -6.76 7.49
C ILE A 78 -8.98 -8.03 8.36
N GLY A 79 -8.71 -7.88 9.66
CA GLY A 79 -8.59 -8.98 10.59
C GLY A 79 -9.92 -9.67 10.89
N ASN A 80 -11.03 -8.94 10.86
CA ASN A 80 -12.37 -9.47 11.15
C ASN A 80 -12.78 -10.61 10.18
N ILE A 81 -12.20 -10.65 8.98
CA ILE A 81 -12.42 -11.73 8.00
C ILE A 81 -11.99 -13.10 8.56
N PHE A 82 -10.92 -13.12 9.36
CA PHE A 82 -10.28 -14.33 9.89
C PHE A 82 -10.55 -14.53 11.39
N GLY A 83 -11.48 -13.77 11.97
CA GLY A 83 -11.87 -13.86 13.38
C GLY A 83 -10.90 -13.18 14.35
N LEU A 84 -11.07 -13.44 15.65
CA LEU A 84 -10.39 -12.70 16.72
C LEU A 84 -8.85 -12.77 16.63
N SER A 85 -8.28 -13.94 16.30
CA SER A 85 -6.83 -14.05 16.14
C SER A 85 -6.32 -13.24 14.95
N GLY A 86 -7.11 -13.13 13.87
CA GLY A 86 -6.75 -12.29 12.72
C GLY A 86 -6.82 -10.80 13.04
N ILE A 87 -7.79 -10.37 13.86
CA ILE A 87 -7.88 -8.99 14.36
C ILE A 87 -6.63 -8.62 15.17
N ILE A 88 -6.24 -9.46 16.13
CA ILE A 88 -5.08 -9.19 16.99
C ILE A 88 -3.80 -9.09 16.15
N GLU A 89 -3.59 -10.03 15.24
CA GLU A 89 -2.43 -10.03 14.33
C GLU A 89 -2.42 -8.79 13.42
N ALA A 90 -3.56 -8.44 12.83
CA ALA A 90 -3.67 -7.26 11.97
C ALA A 90 -3.43 -5.96 12.75
N MET A 91 -3.96 -5.84 13.97
CA MET A 91 -3.75 -4.65 14.81
C MET A 91 -2.30 -4.53 15.27
N ALA A 92 -1.68 -5.63 15.71
CA ALA A 92 -0.26 -5.65 16.09
C ALA A 92 0.64 -5.28 14.90
N ALA A 93 0.39 -5.87 13.74
CA ALA A 93 1.08 -5.54 12.50
C ALA A 93 0.87 -4.09 12.08
N SER A 94 -0.32 -3.54 12.31
CA SER A 94 -0.66 -2.16 11.94
C SER A 94 -0.05 -1.11 12.86
N PHE A 95 0.12 -1.45 14.13
CA PHE A 95 0.89 -0.62 15.06
C PHE A 95 2.33 -0.48 14.56
N MET A 96 2.97 -1.63 14.27
CA MET A 96 4.35 -1.66 13.76
C MET A 96 4.47 -0.97 12.40
N GLY A 97 3.58 -1.29 11.47
CA GLY A 97 3.62 -0.75 10.12
C GLY A 97 3.33 0.74 10.07
N GLY A 98 2.33 1.23 10.82
CA GLY A 98 2.00 2.65 10.89
C GLY A 98 3.14 3.51 11.43
N MET A 99 3.83 3.05 12.47
CA MET A 99 5.03 3.72 13.00
C MET A 99 6.17 3.75 11.98
N MET A 100 6.47 2.59 11.38
CA MET A 100 7.56 2.48 10.41
C MET A 100 7.28 3.31 9.15
N GLY A 101 6.03 3.36 8.70
CA GLY A 101 5.60 4.19 7.57
C GLY A 101 5.76 5.68 7.84
N ALA A 102 5.33 6.14 9.03
CA ALA A 102 5.46 7.54 9.41
C ALA A 102 6.93 7.98 9.50
N MET A 103 7.77 7.14 10.12
CA MET A 103 9.22 7.37 10.20
C MET A 103 9.87 7.42 8.82
N LEU A 104 9.46 6.53 7.91
CA LEU A 104 9.98 6.45 6.55
C LEU A 104 9.58 7.66 5.69
N GLY A 105 8.43 8.27 5.96
CA GLY A 105 8.01 9.52 5.32
C GLY A 105 8.76 10.75 5.84
N ASP A 106 8.97 10.87 7.16
CA ASP A 106 9.63 12.03 7.77
C ASP A 106 11.14 12.07 7.50
N MET A 107 11.80 10.90 7.45
CA MET A 107 13.23 10.81 7.15
C MET A 107 13.58 11.04 5.67
N MET A 108 12.57 11.25 4.82
CA MET A 108 12.76 11.35 3.38
C MET A 108 13.08 12.77 2.95
N GLN A 109 14.04 12.91 2.03
CA GLN A 109 14.31 14.18 1.37
C GLN A 109 13.24 14.48 0.33
N GLU A 110 12.83 15.75 0.23
CA GLU A 110 11.71 16.20 -0.60
C GLU A 110 11.84 15.80 -2.09
N ASN A 111 13.08 15.70 -2.57
CA ASN A 111 13.37 15.34 -3.96
C ASN A 111 13.21 13.84 -4.28
N ARG A 112 12.90 12.98 -3.30
CA ARG A 112 12.78 11.52 -3.48
C ARG A 112 11.40 10.94 -3.15
N GLU A 113 10.41 11.79 -2.92
CA GLU A 113 9.06 11.38 -2.53
C GLU A 113 8.36 10.53 -3.57
N ALA A 114 8.41 10.96 -4.83
CA ALA A 114 7.83 10.20 -5.93
C ALA A 114 8.42 8.79 -6.00
N PHE A 115 9.75 8.66 -5.92
CA PHE A 115 10.42 7.35 -5.95
C PHE A 115 9.95 6.43 -4.83
N MET A 116 9.85 6.94 -3.60
CA MET A 116 9.47 6.12 -2.45
C MET A 116 7.99 5.72 -2.46
N ILE A 117 7.09 6.61 -2.91
CA ILE A 117 5.68 6.25 -3.08
C ILE A 117 5.54 5.15 -4.12
N ILE A 118 6.23 5.28 -5.27
CA ILE A 118 6.22 4.26 -6.33
C ILE A 118 6.77 2.93 -5.80
N ALA A 119 7.87 2.96 -5.05
CA ALA A 119 8.46 1.77 -4.47
C ALA A 119 7.49 1.08 -3.50
N MET A 120 6.82 1.84 -2.62
CA MET A 120 5.83 1.30 -1.70
C MET A 120 4.59 0.76 -2.43
N ASP A 121 4.12 1.42 -3.48
CA ASP A 121 3.02 0.93 -4.31
C ASP A 121 3.37 -0.41 -4.97
N ILE A 122 4.59 -0.56 -5.49
CA ILE A 122 5.08 -1.83 -6.06
C ILE A 122 5.10 -2.92 -4.98
N ILE A 123 5.70 -2.64 -3.81
CA ILE A 123 5.78 -3.60 -2.70
C ILE A 123 4.37 -4.01 -2.25
N TYR A 124 3.46 -3.05 -2.14
CA TYR A 124 2.07 -3.28 -1.81
C TYR A 124 1.39 -4.21 -2.83
N LEU A 125 1.52 -3.92 -4.12
CA LEU A 125 0.95 -4.75 -5.20
C LEU A 125 1.51 -6.18 -5.19
N VAL A 126 2.83 -6.33 -5.08
CA VAL A 126 3.48 -7.65 -5.03
C VAL A 126 3.00 -8.45 -3.83
N THR A 127 2.85 -7.79 -2.67
CA THR A 127 2.34 -8.42 -1.45
C THR A 127 0.90 -8.88 -1.63
N VAL A 128 0.00 -8.01 -2.11
CA VAL A 128 -1.42 -8.37 -2.35
C VAL A 128 -1.56 -9.51 -3.36
N ILE A 129 -0.79 -9.50 -4.45
CA ILE A 129 -0.77 -10.59 -5.43
C ILE A 129 -0.31 -11.89 -4.77
N SER A 130 0.76 -11.85 -3.99
CA SER A 130 1.30 -13.02 -3.30
C SER A 130 0.30 -13.62 -2.30
N LEU A 131 -0.38 -12.77 -1.52
CA LEU A 131 -1.44 -13.18 -0.60
C LEU A 131 -2.64 -13.77 -1.34
N MET A 132 -3.01 -13.21 -2.49
CA MET A 132 -4.08 -13.75 -3.33
C MET A 132 -3.73 -15.11 -3.92
N LEU A 133 -2.47 -15.32 -4.33
CA LEU A 133 -2.00 -16.62 -4.78
C LEU A 133 -2.05 -17.64 -3.64
N MET A 134 -1.61 -17.26 -2.44
CA MET A 134 -1.66 -18.12 -1.26
C MET A 134 -3.11 -18.52 -0.92
N LEU A 135 -4.02 -17.55 -0.85
CA LEU A 135 -5.45 -17.75 -0.62
C LEU A 135 -6.09 -18.68 -1.66
N ASN A 136 -5.74 -18.50 -2.94
CA ASN A 136 -6.26 -19.36 -4.01
C ASN A 136 -5.71 -20.78 -3.95
N LYS A 137 -4.42 -20.96 -3.64
CA LYS A 137 -3.80 -22.29 -3.52
C LYS A 137 -4.44 -23.09 -2.40
N GLU A 138 -4.75 -22.44 -1.27
CA GLU A 138 -5.41 -23.09 -0.14
C GLU A 138 -6.86 -23.46 -0.47
N ALA A 139 -7.61 -22.53 -1.08
CA ALA A 139 -8.98 -22.80 -1.52
C ALA A 139 -9.09 -23.92 -2.58
N VAL A 140 -8.13 -24.04 -3.50
CA VAL A 140 -8.10 -25.11 -4.51
C VAL A 140 -7.71 -26.45 -3.90
N LYS A 141 -6.81 -26.46 -2.90
CA LYS A 141 -6.40 -27.68 -2.21
C LYS A 141 -7.57 -28.32 -1.46
N GLU A 142 -8.47 -27.50 -0.91
CA GLU A 142 -9.65 -27.97 -0.16
C GLU A 142 -10.85 -28.26 -1.07
N ASN A 143 -10.98 -27.58 -2.22
CA ASN A 143 -12.13 -27.71 -3.12
C ASN A 143 -11.67 -27.95 -4.56
N GLN A 144 -11.65 -29.23 -5.00
CA GLN A 144 -11.25 -29.62 -6.36
C GLN A 144 -12.16 -29.09 -7.49
N VAL A 145 -13.23 -28.33 -7.19
CA VAL A 145 -14.31 -28.00 -8.14
C VAL A 145 -14.45 -26.50 -8.46
N LEU A 146 -13.67 -25.61 -7.83
CA LEU A 146 -13.73 -24.18 -8.16
C LEU A 146 -12.85 -23.82 -9.36
N LYS A 147 -13.51 -23.73 -10.52
CA LYS A 147 -13.04 -23.20 -11.82
C LYS A 147 -11.83 -22.26 -11.73
N LYS A 148 -10.81 -22.57 -12.54
CA LYS A 148 -9.67 -21.74 -12.99
C LYS A 148 -9.78 -20.30 -12.50
N ALA A 149 -9.10 -20.02 -11.38
CA ALA A 149 -9.18 -18.75 -10.67
C ALA A 149 -8.84 -17.58 -11.61
N ARG A 150 -9.65 -16.52 -11.49
CA ARG A 150 -9.55 -15.22 -12.16
C ARG A 150 -8.28 -14.45 -11.71
N ILE A 151 -7.10 -15.05 -11.87
CA ILE A 151 -5.80 -14.42 -11.58
C ILE A 151 -5.41 -13.47 -12.74
N ALA A 152 -5.85 -13.80 -13.96
CA ALA A 152 -5.64 -12.99 -15.15
C ALA A 152 -6.12 -11.52 -15.01
N PRO A 153 -7.34 -11.21 -14.54
CA PRO A 153 -7.75 -9.81 -14.37
C PRO A 153 -6.98 -9.08 -13.26
N LEU A 154 -6.45 -9.77 -12.25
CA LEU A 154 -5.66 -9.17 -11.18
C LEU A 154 -4.26 -8.77 -11.63
N PHE A 155 -3.60 -9.66 -12.38
CA PHE A 155 -2.31 -9.36 -12.99
C PHE A 155 -2.44 -8.19 -13.97
N LEU A 156 -3.53 -8.18 -14.75
CA LEU A 156 -3.83 -7.10 -15.69
C LEU A 156 -4.10 -5.77 -14.96
N LEU A 157 -4.84 -5.80 -13.84
CA LEU A 157 -5.07 -4.61 -13.01
C LEU A 157 -3.75 -4.07 -12.43
N SER A 158 -2.88 -4.95 -11.95
CA SER A 158 -1.58 -4.56 -11.39
C SER A 158 -0.68 -3.92 -12.44
N VAL A 159 -0.63 -4.49 -13.66
CA VAL A 159 0.12 -3.93 -14.78
C VAL A 159 -0.43 -2.54 -15.16
N VAL A 160 -1.75 -2.37 -15.19
CA VAL A 160 -2.38 -1.07 -15.48
C VAL A 160 -2.06 -0.04 -14.39
N SER A 161 -2.12 -0.40 -13.11
CA SER A 161 -1.77 0.51 -12.01
C SER A 161 -0.31 0.95 -12.08
N LEU A 162 0.62 0.03 -12.38
CA LEU A 162 2.03 0.35 -12.56
C LEU A 162 2.28 1.29 -13.73
N LEU A 163 1.56 1.10 -14.84
CA LEU A 163 1.62 1.99 -15.99
C LEU A 163 1.13 3.40 -15.65
N VAL A 164 -0.01 3.52 -14.94
CA VAL A 164 -0.56 4.81 -14.54
C VAL A 164 0.38 5.56 -13.58
N ILE A 165 0.98 4.84 -12.63
CA ILE A 165 1.96 5.40 -11.69
C ILE A 165 3.22 5.85 -12.43
N GLY A 166 3.74 5.03 -13.36
CA GLY A 166 4.90 5.39 -14.18
C GLY A 166 4.67 6.63 -15.02
N ILE A 167 3.49 6.75 -15.62
CA ILE A 167 3.08 7.95 -16.36
C ILE A 167 3.05 9.15 -15.41
N ALA A 168 2.31 9.08 -14.30
CA ALA A 168 2.22 10.18 -13.32
C ALA A 168 3.59 10.67 -12.82
N ALA A 169 4.54 9.74 -12.60
CA ALA A 169 5.90 10.06 -12.18
C ALA A 169 6.68 10.86 -13.24
N THR A 170 6.56 10.50 -14.52
CA THR A 170 7.22 11.23 -15.62
C THR A 170 6.69 12.65 -15.80
N PHE A 171 5.39 12.86 -15.56
CA PHE A 171 4.76 14.18 -15.59
C PHE A 171 5.20 15.07 -14.42
N GLU A 172 5.31 14.52 -13.21
CA GLU A 172 5.75 15.28 -12.02
C GLU A 172 7.26 15.61 -12.12
N GLY A 173 8.09 14.70 -12.66
CA GLY A 173 9.49 14.98 -12.98
C GLY A 173 9.69 16.07 -14.04
N SER A 174 8.85 16.07 -15.09
CA SER A 174 8.90 17.11 -16.14
C SER A 174 8.49 18.50 -15.62
N ALA A 175 7.63 18.58 -14.61
CA ALA A 175 7.23 19.84 -13.98
C ALA A 175 8.33 20.42 -13.06
N GLN A 176 9.17 19.56 -12.49
CA GLN A 176 10.28 19.96 -11.62
C GLN A 176 11.47 20.51 -12.42
N ASP A 177 11.79 19.90 -13.57
CA ASP A 177 12.81 20.39 -14.51
C ASP A 177 12.51 21.80 -15.08
N VAL A 178 11.22 22.15 -15.23
CA VAL A 178 10.81 23.46 -15.74
C VAL A 178 11.02 24.59 -14.70
N ASN A 179 11.01 24.27 -13.40
CA ASN A 179 11.13 25.26 -12.33
C ASN A 179 12.57 25.48 -11.84
N GLU A 180 13.52 24.60 -12.19
CA GLU A 180 14.95 24.77 -11.87
C GLU A 180 15.72 25.68 -12.85
N ASN A 181 15.06 26.33 -13.83
CA ASN A 181 15.70 27.33 -14.68
C ASN A 181 15.22 28.77 -14.44
N PRO A 182 15.58 29.41 -13.30
CA PRO A 182 15.62 30.85 -13.24
C PRO A 182 16.92 31.33 -13.90
N LYS A 183 16.84 31.70 -15.19
CA LYS A 183 17.68 32.70 -15.87
C LYS A 183 19.14 32.82 -15.39
N SER A 184 20.07 32.09 -16.01
CA SER A 184 21.47 32.51 -16.09
C SER A 184 21.69 33.50 -17.24
N SER A 185 21.06 34.68 -17.13
CA SER A 185 21.36 35.79 -18.03
C SER A 185 21.42 37.09 -17.23
N HIS A 186 22.46 37.89 -17.52
CA HIS A 186 22.93 39.12 -16.86
C HIS A 186 23.96 38.85 -15.74
N GLU A 187 25.22 39.31 -15.77
CA GLU A 187 25.87 40.38 -16.54
C GLU A 187 27.36 40.07 -16.80
N HIS A 188 27.77 40.19 -18.06
CA HIS A 188 29.12 40.65 -18.40
C HIS A 188 29.03 42.18 -18.47
N HIS A 189 29.76 42.90 -17.62
CA HIS A 189 30.17 44.27 -17.90
C HIS A 189 31.48 44.58 -17.16
N HIS A 190 32.48 44.90 -17.99
CA HIS A 190 33.66 45.74 -17.79
C HIS A 190 34.60 45.51 -16.59
#